data_AF-A0A8A5RDQ7-F1
#
_entry.id   AF-A0A8A5RDQ7-F1
#
_cell.length_a   1.000
_cell.length_b   1.000
_cell.length_c   1.000
_cell.angle_alpha   90.00
_cell.angle_beta   90.00
_cell.angle_gamma   90.00
#
_symmetry.space_group_name_H-M   'P 1'
#
loop_
_entity.id
_entity.type
_entity.pdbx_description
1 polymer ?
#
loop_
_entity_poly.entity_id
_entity_poly.type
_entity_poly.pdbx_seq_one_letter_code
_entity_poly.pdbx_strand_id
1 'polypeptide(L)'
;PSSAAIGIHFYPIWEAASLDEWLYNGGPYELIVLHFLLGVCCYIGREWELSYRLGMRPWISVAFTAPVAAAAAVFLVYPIGQGSFSDGMPLGISGTFNFMLVFQAEHNILMHPFHQLGVAGVFGGSLFSAMHGSLVTSSLIRETTENESANNGYKFGQEEETYNIVAAHGYFGRLIFQYASFNNSRSLHF
;
A
#
# COMPACT_ATOMS: atom_id res chain seq x y z
N PRO A 1 -14.57 -11.34 12.86
CA PRO A 1 -14.34 -10.44 14.01
C PRO A 1 -14.63 -11.20 15.32
N SER A 2 -14.11 -10.74 16.46
CA SER A 2 -14.49 -11.29 17.77
C SER A 2 -15.90 -10.83 18.17
N SER A 3 -16.53 -11.55 19.09
CA SER A 3 -17.89 -11.26 19.56
C SER A 3 -18.01 -9.86 20.18
N ALA A 4 -19.11 -9.15 19.91
CA ALA A 4 -19.40 -7.85 20.53
C ALA A 4 -19.57 -7.95 22.07
N ALA A 5 -19.85 -9.14 22.60
CA ALA A 5 -19.88 -9.38 24.04
C ALA A 5 -18.49 -9.24 24.70
N ILE A 6 -17.41 -9.43 23.93
CA ILE A 6 -16.03 -9.16 24.36
C ILE A 6 -15.72 -7.65 24.27
N GLY A 7 -16.29 -6.94 23.30
CA GLY A 7 -15.99 -5.53 23.08
C GLY A 7 -14.50 -5.29 22.78
N ILE A 8 -13.82 -4.53 23.64
CA ILE A 8 -12.37 -4.25 23.59
C ILE A 8 -11.56 -5.02 24.64
N HIS A 9 -12.17 -5.97 25.35
CA HIS A 9 -11.43 -6.81 26.28
C HIS A 9 -10.42 -7.67 25.54
N PHE A 10 -9.22 -7.81 26.12
CA PHE A 10 -8.19 -8.69 25.58
C PHE A 10 -8.59 -10.14 25.83
N TYR A 11 -8.84 -10.92 24.77
CA TYR A 11 -9.34 -12.30 24.86
C TYR A 11 -8.35 -13.33 24.25
N PRO A 12 -7.20 -13.55 24.89
CA PRO A 12 -6.25 -14.58 24.50
C PRO A 12 -6.79 -15.98 24.80
N ILE A 13 -6.13 -17.00 24.26
CA ILE A 13 -6.54 -18.41 24.41
C ILE A 13 -6.77 -18.82 25.87
N TRP A 14 -5.97 -18.29 26.80
CA TRP A 14 -6.04 -18.66 28.23
C TRP A 14 -7.14 -17.94 29.02
N GLU A 15 -7.86 -16.97 28.44
CA GLU A 15 -9.06 -16.39 29.05
C GLU A 15 -10.32 -17.24 28.78
N ALA A 16 -10.27 -18.18 27.83
CA ALA A 16 -11.35 -19.10 27.55
C ALA A 16 -11.27 -20.37 28.41
N ALA A 17 -12.42 -20.92 28.79
CA ALA A 17 -12.54 -22.20 29.48
C ALA A 17 -12.16 -23.39 28.60
N SER A 18 -12.27 -23.25 27.27
CA SER A 18 -11.82 -24.25 26.30
C SER A 18 -11.49 -23.61 24.95
N LEU A 19 -10.79 -24.36 24.09
CA LEU A 19 -10.57 -23.95 22.70
C LEU A 19 -11.87 -23.83 21.91
N ASP A 20 -12.88 -24.65 22.20
CA ASP A 20 -14.18 -24.58 21.53
C ASP A 20 -14.90 -23.26 21.85
N GLU A 21 -14.84 -22.81 23.11
CA GLU A 21 -15.37 -21.51 23.51
C GLU A 21 -14.60 -20.36 22.84
N TRP A 22 -13.27 -20.46 22.80
CA TRP A 22 -12.42 -19.46 22.16
C TRP A 22 -12.73 -19.32 20.65
N LEU A 23 -12.93 -20.45 19.97
CA LEU A 23 -13.33 -20.49 18.56
C LEU A 23 -14.74 -19.91 18.36
N TYR A 24 -15.69 -20.28 19.22
CA TYR A 24 -17.06 -19.77 19.17
C TYR A 24 -17.12 -18.24 19.30
N ASN A 25 -16.32 -17.67 20.21
CA ASN A 25 -16.27 -16.23 20.46
C ASN A 25 -15.39 -15.45 19.46
N GLY A 26 -14.80 -16.11 18.48
CA GLY A 26 -13.98 -15.45 17.45
C GLY A 26 -12.60 -15.02 17.93
N GLY A 27 -12.05 -15.66 18.97
CA GLY A 27 -10.71 -15.41 19.47
C GLY A 27 -9.56 -15.43 18.43
N PRO A 28 -9.61 -16.27 17.36
CA PRO A 28 -8.59 -16.20 16.31
C PRO A 28 -8.45 -14.82 15.66
N TYR A 29 -9.54 -14.05 15.56
CA TYR A 29 -9.50 -12.73 14.94
C TYR A 29 -8.56 -11.78 15.67
N GLU A 30 -8.70 -11.68 16.99
CA GLU A 30 -7.89 -10.81 17.83
C GLU A 30 -6.43 -11.26 17.84
N LEU A 31 -6.18 -12.58 17.95
CA LEU A 31 -4.83 -13.14 17.86
C LEU A 31 -4.15 -12.75 16.54
N ILE A 32 -4.81 -12.97 15.40
CA ILE A 32 -4.26 -12.68 14.08
C ILE A 32 -3.98 -11.18 13.92
N VAL A 33 -4.96 -10.33 14.24
CA VAL A 33 -4.85 -8.87 14.07
C VAL A 33 -3.70 -8.30 14.91
N LEU A 34 -3.61 -8.65 16.19
CA LEU A 34 -2.58 -8.10 17.07
C LEU A 34 -1.17 -8.55 16.66
N HIS A 35 -0.99 -9.84 16.36
CA HIS A 35 0.32 -10.34 15.89
C HIS A 35 0.68 -9.77 14.52
N PHE A 36 -0.28 -9.63 13.61
CA PHE A 36 -0.08 -9.02 12.30
C PHE A 36 0.39 -7.57 12.44
N LEU A 37 -0.31 -6.75 13.24
CA LEU A 37 0.04 -5.34 13.44
C LEU A 37 1.44 -5.18 14.07
N LEU A 38 1.79 -6.00 15.06
CA LEU A 38 3.16 -6.04 15.60
C LEU A 38 4.18 -6.43 14.52
N GLY A 39 3.86 -7.45 13.73
CA GLY A 39 4.72 -7.92 12.64
C GLY A 39 4.99 -6.85 11.58
N VAL A 40 3.96 -6.15 11.09
CA VAL A 40 4.15 -5.10 10.06
C VAL A 40 4.80 -3.84 10.63
N CYS A 41 4.58 -3.51 11.90
CA CYS A 41 5.33 -2.44 12.58
C CYS A 41 6.83 -2.78 12.67
N CYS A 42 7.18 -4.01 13.05
CA CYS A 42 8.55 -4.48 13.02
C CYS A 42 9.12 -4.51 11.59
N TYR A 43 8.28 -4.78 10.59
CA TYR A 43 8.70 -4.80 9.19
C TYR A 43 9.11 -3.41 8.68
N ILE A 44 8.44 -2.33 9.11
CA ILE A 44 8.90 -0.94 8.87
C ILE A 44 10.34 -0.76 9.41
N GLY A 45 10.59 -1.23 10.64
CA GLY A 45 11.91 -1.19 11.27
C GLY A 45 12.95 -2.01 10.48
N ARG A 46 12.56 -3.18 9.97
CA ARG A 46 13.43 -4.03 9.14
C ARG A 46 13.82 -3.36 7.83
N GLU A 47 12.89 -2.70 7.13
CA GLU A 47 13.21 -1.96 5.89
C GLU A 47 14.21 -0.84 6.16
N TRP A 48 14.00 -0.09 7.25
CA TRP A 48 14.95 0.93 7.69
C TRP A 48 16.31 0.34 8.05
N GLU A 49 16.35 -0.73 8.86
CA GLU A 49 17.61 -1.33 9.30
C GLU A 49 18.42 -1.81 8.10
N LEU A 50 17.80 -2.52 7.15
CA LEU A 50 18.49 -3.00 5.96
C LEU A 50 19.04 -1.84 5.12
N SER A 51 18.26 -0.77 4.95
CA SER A 51 18.73 0.44 4.25
C SER A 51 19.98 1.03 4.91
N TYR A 52 20.02 1.06 6.24
CA TYR A 52 21.18 1.52 7.00
C TYR A 52 22.39 0.60 6.83
N ARG A 53 22.21 -0.73 6.92
CA ARG A 53 23.30 -1.71 6.73
C ARG A 53 23.94 -1.63 5.35
N LEU A 54 23.15 -1.31 4.32
CA LEU A 54 23.61 -1.19 2.93
C LEU A 54 24.08 0.23 2.56
N GLY A 55 24.05 1.19 3.49
CA GLY A 55 24.41 2.59 3.20
C GLY A 55 23.44 3.29 2.24
N MET A 56 22.20 2.80 2.13
CA MET A 56 21.14 3.40 1.33
C MET A 56 20.50 4.59 2.04
N ARG A 57 19.73 5.40 1.29
CA ARG A 57 18.86 6.43 1.88
C ARG A 57 17.70 5.75 2.63
N PRO A 58 17.27 6.26 3.81
CA PRO A 58 16.44 5.48 4.75
C PRO A 58 14.92 5.58 4.53
N TRP A 59 14.46 6.08 3.38
CA TRP A 59 13.07 6.56 3.23
C TRP A 59 12.09 5.54 2.60
N ILE A 60 12.55 4.33 2.25
CA ILE A 60 11.65 3.26 1.78
C ILE A 60 10.66 2.89 2.88
N SER A 61 11.14 2.74 4.12
CA SER A 61 10.28 2.44 5.27
C SER A 61 9.23 3.51 5.53
N VAL A 62 9.53 4.77 5.22
CA VAL A 62 8.59 5.90 5.35
C VAL A 62 7.43 5.73 4.37
N ALA A 63 7.69 5.36 3.11
CA ALA A 63 6.62 5.07 2.15
C ALA A 63 5.74 3.89 2.62
N PHE A 64 6.34 2.84 3.19
CA PHE A 64 5.61 1.69 3.72
C PHE A 64 4.74 2.00 4.94
N THR A 65 4.94 3.14 5.62
CA THR A 65 4.05 3.55 6.73
C THR A 65 2.62 3.84 6.29
N ALA A 66 2.39 4.26 5.03
CA ALA A 66 1.06 4.57 4.53
C ALA A 66 0.08 3.35 4.57
N PRO A 67 0.42 2.18 3.99
CA PRO A 67 -0.44 1.01 4.10
C PRO A 67 -0.52 0.45 5.54
N VAL A 68 0.54 0.57 6.35
CA VAL A 68 0.50 0.14 7.76
C VAL A 68 -0.45 1.01 8.58
N ALA A 69 -0.47 2.33 8.34
CA ALA A 69 -1.42 3.23 8.97
C ALA A 69 -2.87 2.91 8.56
N ALA A 70 -3.11 2.62 7.27
CA ALA A 70 -4.43 2.19 6.80
C ALA A 70 -4.88 0.87 7.45
N ALA A 71 -3.98 -0.11 7.59
CA ALA A 71 -4.27 -1.37 8.29
C ALA A 71 -4.60 -1.13 9.78
N ALA A 72 -3.81 -0.31 10.48
CA ALA A 72 -4.08 0.05 11.86
C ALA A 72 -5.42 0.79 12.02
N ALA A 73 -5.80 1.63 11.05
CA ALA A 73 -7.07 2.35 11.07
C ALA A 73 -8.27 1.39 11.10
N VAL A 74 -8.28 0.37 10.23
CA VAL A 74 -9.44 -0.55 10.08
C VAL A 74 -9.45 -1.73 11.05
N PHE A 75 -8.30 -2.10 11.61
CA PHE A 75 -8.18 -3.25 12.51
C PHE A 75 -8.02 -2.89 13.99
N LEU A 76 -7.64 -1.65 14.33
CA LEU A 76 -7.41 -1.25 15.71
C LEU A 76 -8.11 0.07 16.07
N VAL A 77 -7.84 1.15 15.33
CA VAL A 77 -8.36 2.48 15.68
C VAL A 77 -9.89 2.54 15.57
N TYR A 78 -10.45 2.03 14.47
CA TYR A 78 -11.90 2.01 14.29
C TYR A 78 -12.62 1.14 15.35
N PRO A 79 -12.20 -0.11 15.60
CA PRO A 79 -12.69 -0.90 16.74
C PRO A 79 -12.66 -0.19 18.09
N ILE A 80 -11.54 0.47 18.42
CA ILE A 80 -11.42 1.22 19.67
C ILE A 80 -12.44 2.37 19.72
N GLY A 81 -12.60 3.08 18.60
CA GLY A 81 -13.56 4.18 18.47
C GLY A 81 -15.02 3.73 18.61
N GLN A 82 -15.37 2.55 18.08
CA GLN A 82 -16.71 1.96 18.23
C GLN A 82 -16.90 1.21 19.56
N GLY A 83 -15.81 0.94 20.30
CA GLY A 83 -15.85 0.20 21.56
C GLY A 83 -15.93 -1.33 21.39
N SER A 84 -15.66 -1.87 20.20
CA SER A 84 -15.69 -3.31 19.95
C SER A 84 -14.84 -3.76 18.76
N PHE A 85 -14.09 -4.86 18.93
CA PHE A 85 -13.43 -5.57 17.83
C PHE A 85 -14.40 -6.29 16.89
N SER A 86 -15.69 -6.41 17.24
CA SER A 86 -16.73 -6.89 16.33
C SER A 86 -16.88 -6.03 15.08
N ASP A 87 -16.60 -4.73 15.21
CA ASP A 87 -16.77 -3.73 14.14
C ASP A 87 -15.48 -3.52 13.34
N GLY A 88 -14.40 -4.24 13.70
CA GLY A 88 -13.19 -4.30 12.91
C GLY A 88 -13.43 -4.98 11.56
N MET A 89 -12.66 -4.58 10.55
CA MET A 89 -12.80 -5.16 9.22
C MET A 89 -12.59 -6.69 9.27
N PRO A 90 -13.52 -7.51 8.72
CA PRO A 90 -13.34 -8.96 8.68
C PRO A 90 -12.18 -9.40 7.77
N LEU A 91 -11.56 -10.53 8.10
CA LEU A 91 -10.47 -11.14 7.32
C LEU A 91 -11.01 -12.00 6.18
N GLY A 92 -11.63 -11.36 5.17
CA GLY A 92 -12.15 -12.05 4.00
C GLY A 92 -12.82 -11.12 3.01
N ILE A 93 -12.86 -11.52 1.73
CA ILE A 93 -13.29 -10.68 0.60
C ILE A 93 -14.70 -10.10 0.82
N SER A 94 -15.71 -10.96 1.01
CA SER A 94 -17.09 -10.51 1.24
C SER A 94 -17.25 -9.72 2.54
N GLY A 95 -16.44 -10.04 3.55
CA GLY A 95 -16.44 -9.33 4.83
C GLY A 95 -15.91 -7.90 4.70
N THR A 96 -14.90 -7.67 3.85
CA THR A 96 -14.44 -6.32 3.51
C THR A 96 -15.56 -5.50 2.86
N PHE A 97 -16.31 -6.07 1.92
CA PHE A 97 -17.45 -5.36 1.31
C PHE A 97 -18.52 -5.03 2.34
N ASN A 98 -18.84 -5.96 3.24
CA ASN A 98 -19.78 -5.70 4.33
C ASN A 98 -19.32 -4.53 5.21
N PHE A 99 -18.05 -4.52 5.64
CA PHE A 99 -17.46 -3.42 6.41
C PHE A 99 -17.62 -2.07 5.68
N MET A 100 -17.26 -2.02 4.39
CA MET A 100 -17.36 -0.78 3.60
C MET A 100 -18.81 -0.25 3.49
N LEU A 101 -19.78 -1.14 3.29
CA LEU A 101 -21.19 -0.75 3.17
C LEU A 101 -21.75 -0.22 4.50
N VAL A 102 -21.43 -0.88 5.62
CA VAL A 102 -21.82 -0.41 6.95
C VAL A 102 -21.13 0.91 7.27
N PHE A 103 -19.83 1.02 7.01
CA PHE A 103 -19.07 2.26 7.23
C PHE A 103 -19.63 3.43 6.41
N GLN A 104 -20.06 3.20 5.17
CA GLN A 104 -20.76 4.21 4.38
C GLN A 104 -22.11 4.59 5.00
N ALA A 105 -22.89 3.62 5.49
CA ALA A 105 -24.17 3.90 6.11
C ALA A 105 -24.05 4.73 7.41
N GLU A 106 -23.02 4.44 8.21
CA GLU A 106 -22.80 5.10 9.51
C GLU A 106 -22.06 6.44 9.41
N HIS A 107 -21.11 6.55 8.47
CA HIS A 107 -20.18 7.69 8.42
C HIS A 107 -20.25 8.52 7.15
N ASN A 108 -21.06 8.11 6.16
CA ASN A 108 -21.14 8.75 4.85
C ASN A 108 -19.75 9.03 4.23
N ILE A 109 -18.86 8.03 4.29
CA ILE A 109 -17.43 8.17 3.96
C ILE A 109 -17.17 8.75 2.56
N LEU A 110 -18.06 8.49 1.60
CA LEU A 110 -17.94 9.07 0.25
C LEU A 110 -17.96 10.61 0.24
N MET A 111 -18.59 11.22 1.23
CA MET A 111 -18.63 12.68 1.41
C MET A 111 -17.49 13.22 2.28
N HIS A 112 -16.63 12.36 2.82
CA HIS A 112 -15.52 12.78 3.66
C HIS A 112 -14.29 13.18 2.81
N PRO A 113 -13.71 14.38 3.00
CA PRO A 113 -12.63 14.88 2.15
C PRO A 113 -11.35 14.04 2.23
N PHE A 114 -11.02 13.43 3.38
CA PHE A 114 -9.85 12.55 3.47
C PHE A 114 -10.01 11.27 2.64
N HIS A 115 -11.23 10.73 2.54
CA HIS A 115 -11.48 9.59 1.67
C HIS A 115 -11.33 10.00 0.20
N GLN A 116 -11.86 11.16 -0.19
CA GLN A 116 -11.70 11.71 -1.54
C GLN A 116 -10.23 11.96 -1.91
N LEU A 117 -9.41 12.46 -0.97
CA LEU A 117 -7.96 12.57 -1.15
C LEU A 117 -7.30 11.20 -1.32
N GLY A 118 -7.71 10.19 -0.55
CA GLY A 118 -7.27 8.81 -0.72
C GLY A 118 -7.60 8.25 -2.10
N VAL A 119 -8.82 8.48 -2.59
CA VAL A 119 -9.26 8.11 -3.95
C VAL A 119 -8.40 8.79 -5.02
N ALA A 120 -8.16 10.10 -4.89
CA ALA A 120 -7.26 10.82 -5.78
C ALA A 120 -5.83 10.26 -5.74
N GLY A 121 -5.34 9.87 -4.57
CA GLY A 121 -4.04 9.23 -4.40
C GLY A 121 -3.91 7.90 -5.14
N VAL A 122 -4.88 6.99 -5.01
CA VAL A 122 -4.81 5.65 -5.65
C VAL A 122 -5.08 5.71 -7.16
N PHE A 123 -6.00 6.56 -7.61
CA PHE A 123 -6.23 6.79 -9.05
C PHE A 123 -5.04 7.52 -9.69
N GLY A 124 -4.52 8.55 -9.04
CA GLY A 124 -3.30 9.24 -9.48
C GLY A 124 -2.10 8.29 -9.53
N GLY A 125 -1.90 7.48 -8.49
CA GLY A 125 -0.83 6.47 -8.45
C GLY A 125 -0.92 5.46 -9.60
N SER A 126 -2.13 4.98 -9.90
CA SER A 126 -2.36 4.07 -11.03
C SER A 126 -2.09 4.75 -12.38
N LEU A 127 -2.57 5.98 -12.55
CA LEU A 127 -2.34 6.80 -13.75
C LEU A 127 -0.84 7.04 -13.97
N PHE A 128 -0.12 7.48 -12.94
CA PHE A 128 1.30 7.79 -13.04
C PHE A 128 2.17 6.53 -13.18
N SER A 129 1.77 5.40 -12.60
CA SER A 129 2.42 4.12 -12.86
C SER A 129 2.33 3.74 -14.34
N ALA A 130 1.16 3.87 -14.95
CA ALA A 130 0.97 3.58 -16.37
C ALA A 130 1.70 4.60 -17.27
N MET A 131 1.61 5.89 -16.93
CA MET A 131 2.30 6.96 -17.64
C MET A 131 3.82 6.77 -17.60
N HIS A 132 4.41 6.52 -16.44
CA HIS A 132 5.85 6.33 -16.31
C HIS A 132 6.31 5.11 -17.11
N GLY A 133 5.65 3.96 -16.93
CA GLY A 133 5.96 2.74 -17.67
C GLY A 133 5.88 2.93 -19.19
N SER A 134 4.85 3.60 -19.69
CA SER A 134 4.69 3.86 -21.13
C SER A 134 5.75 4.82 -21.69
N LEU A 135 6.09 5.91 -20.98
CA LEU A 135 7.09 6.88 -21.43
C LEU A 135 8.50 6.28 -21.46
N VAL A 136 8.90 5.54 -20.42
CA VAL A 136 10.18 4.84 -20.39
C VAL A 136 10.23 3.80 -21.54
N THR A 137 9.20 2.98 -21.68
CA THR A 137 9.14 1.94 -22.74
C THR A 137 9.20 2.55 -24.14
N SER A 138 8.54 3.70 -24.37
CA SER A 138 8.52 4.39 -25.67
C SER A 138 9.88 4.98 -26.09
N SER A 139 10.82 5.09 -25.16
CA SER A 139 12.10 5.79 -25.34
C SER A 139 13.30 4.90 -25.08
N LEU A 140 13.12 3.57 -25.02
CA LEU A 140 14.21 2.61 -24.96
C LEU A 140 15.16 2.80 -26.15
N ILE A 141 16.46 2.74 -25.87
CA ILE A 141 17.49 2.73 -26.91
C ILE A 141 17.46 1.36 -27.58
N ARG A 142 17.61 1.33 -28.91
CA ARG A 142 17.56 0.07 -29.67
C ARG A 142 18.88 -0.68 -29.51
N GLU A 143 18.87 -1.71 -28.67
CA GLU A 143 20.01 -2.60 -28.40
C GLU A 143 19.77 -4.05 -28.87
N THR A 144 18.60 -4.32 -29.46
CA THR A 144 18.21 -5.65 -29.94
C THR A 144 17.67 -5.62 -31.36
N THR A 145 17.59 -6.80 -31.98
CA THR A 145 16.88 -7.03 -33.24
C THR A 145 15.37 -7.22 -33.03
N GLU A 146 14.62 -7.29 -34.13
CA GLU A 146 13.17 -7.53 -34.09
C GLU A 146 12.79 -8.96 -33.69
N ASN A 147 13.74 -9.90 -33.74
CA ASN A 147 13.52 -11.33 -33.49
C ASN A 147 13.79 -11.74 -32.03
N GLU A 148 14.05 -10.77 -31.16
CA GLU A 148 14.31 -11.00 -29.73
C GLU A 148 13.61 -9.95 -28.88
N SER A 149 13.43 -10.23 -27.58
CA SER A 149 12.82 -9.27 -26.67
C SER A 149 13.73 -8.06 -26.45
N ALA A 150 13.15 -6.86 -26.51
CA ALA A 150 13.85 -5.62 -26.16
C ALA A 150 14.43 -5.62 -24.73
N ASN A 151 13.87 -6.44 -23.82
CA ASN A 151 14.40 -6.59 -22.45
C ASN A 151 15.85 -7.09 -22.44
N ASN A 152 16.25 -7.90 -23.44
CA ASN A 152 17.62 -8.40 -23.56
C ASN A 152 18.63 -7.29 -23.86
N GLY A 153 18.17 -6.11 -24.27
CA GLY A 153 19.00 -4.92 -24.47
C GLY A 153 19.57 -4.35 -23.17
N TYR A 154 18.86 -4.51 -22.06
CA TYR A 154 19.36 -4.12 -20.73
C TYR A 154 20.21 -5.24 -20.12
N LYS A 155 21.36 -4.88 -19.55
CA LYS A 155 22.23 -5.77 -18.76
C LYS A 155 22.24 -5.31 -17.31
N PHE A 156 22.00 -6.25 -16.39
CA PHE A 156 21.97 -5.97 -14.96
C PHE A 156 23.30 -5.37 -14.48
N GLY A 157 23.23 -4.17 -13.89
CA GLY A 157 24.39 -3.43 -13.39
C GLY A 157 25.14 -2.59 -14.44
N GLN A 158 24.60 -2.42 -15.66
CA GLN A 158 25.19 -1.48 -16.62
C GLN A 158 25.17 -0.05 -16.10
N GLU A 159 26.18 0.74 -16.49
CA GLU A 159 26.34 2.13 -16.04
C GLU A 159 25.48 3.12 -16.83
N GLU A 160 25.22 2.82 -18.11
CA GLU A 160 24.46 3.72 -19.00
C GLU A 160 22.95 3.53 -18.84
N GLU A 161 22.21 4.65 -18.87
CA GLU A 161 20.75 4.65 -18.85
C GLU A 161 20.17 3.95 -20.09
N THR A 162 19.17 3.10 -19.88
CA THR A 162 18.62 2.23 -20.95
C THR A 162 17.63 2.95 -21.89
N TYR A 163 17.29 4.21 -21.60
CA TYR A 163 16.27 4.97 -22.31
C TYR A 163 16.66 6.44 -22.42
N ASN A 164 16.07 7.15 -23.40
CA ASN A 164 16.34 8.56 -23.63
C ASN A 164 15.30 9.45 -22.94
N ILE A 165 15.63 9.95 -21.74
CA ILE A 165 14.76 10.86 -20.97
C ILE A 165 14.46 12.17 -21.70
N VAL A 166 15.36 12.68 -22.54
CA VAL A 166 15.14 13.91 -23.31
C VAL A 166 14.06 13.69 -24.37
N ALA A 167 14.06 12.51 -25.02
CA ALA A 167 13.01 12.12 -25.95
C ALA A 167 11.65 11.95 -25.23
N ALA A 168 11.64 11.27 -24.07
CA ALA A 168 10.42 11.10 -23.27
C ALA A 168 9.86 12.46 -22.79
N HIS A 169 10.72 13.33 -22.24
CA HIS A 169 10.35 14.69 -21.83
C HIS A 169 9.83 15.50 -23.01
N GLY A 170 10.50 15.44 -24.15
CA GLY A 170 10.12 16.15 -25.37
C GLY A 170 8.77 15.68 -25.92
N TYR A 171 8.46 14.39 -25.86
CA TYR A 171 7.15 13.87 -26.23
C TYR A 171 6.07 14.37 -25.27
N PHE A 172 6.23 14.14 -23.97
CA PHE A 172 5.20 14.46 -22.98
C PHE A 172 4.98 15.98 -22.83
N GLY A 173 6.05 16.78 -22.94
CA GLY A 173 5.98 18.24 -22.93
C GLY A 173 5.25 18.82 -24.15
N ARG A 174 5.21 18.09 -25.28
CA ARG A 174 4.38 18.48 -26.44
C ARG A 174 2.95 17.95 -26.34
N LEU A 175 2.75 16.83 -25.67
CA LEU A 175 1.42 16.24 -25.45
C LEU A 175 0.53 17.14 -24.58
N ILE A 176 1.09 17.72 -23.52
CA ILE A 176 0.36 18.58 -22.58
C ILE A 176 0.80 20.04 -22.73
N PHE A 177 1.93 20.41 -22.12
CA PHE A 177 2.69 21.64 -22.35
C PHE A 177 4.06 21.51 -21.66
N GLN A 178 5.07 22.23 -22.15
CA GLN A 178 6.48 21.96 -21.80
C GLN A 178 6.77 21.95 -20.30
N TYR A 179 6.17 22.87 -19.55
CA TYR A 179 6.38 23.04 -18.10
C TYR A 179 5.64 22.00 -17.23
N ALA A 180 4.73 21.20 -17.81
CA ALA A 180 4.09 20.09 -17.10
C ALA A 180 4.90 18.79 -17.14
N SER A 181 6.03 18.77 -17.88
CA SER A 181 6.86 17.59 -18.05
C SER A 181 8.10 17.66 -17.17
N PHE A 182 8.53 16.52 -16.62
CA PHE A 182 9.74 16.44 -15.82
C PHE A 182 10.97 16.23 -16.70
N ASN A 183 11.97 17.09 -16.54
CA ASN A 183 13.30 16.92 -17.14
C ASN A 183 14.35 16.43 -16.13
N ASN A 184 13.97 16.30 -14.85
CA ASN A 184 14.81 15.79 -13.77
C ASN A 184 14.24 14.46 -13.27
N SER A 185 15.00 13.37 -13.47
CA SER A 185 14.59 12.03 -13.05
C SER A 185 14.35 11.93 -11.54
N ARG A 186 15.16 12.59 -10.70
CA ARG A 186 14.99 12.54 -9.24
C ARG A 186 13.68 13.20 -8.79
N SER A 187 13.28 14.29 -9.44
CA SER A 187 12.01 14.98 -9.15
C SER A 187 10.79 14.22 -9.68
N LEU A 188 10.95 13.42 -10.74
CA LEU A 188 9.88 12.57 -11.26
C LEU A 188 9.57 11.39 -10.33
N HIS A 189 10.60 10.79 -9.73
CA HIS A 189 10.47 9.62 -8.86
C HIS A 189 10.14 9.96 -7.41
N PHE A 190 10.31 11.21 -7.00
CA PHE A 190 9.90 11.72 -5.68
C PHE A 190 8.44 12.14 -5.73
#